data_AF-A0AAE1K645-F1
#
_entry.id   AF-A0AAE1K645-F1
#
_cell.length_a   1.000
_cell.length_b   1.000
_cell.length_c   1.000
_cell.angle_alpha   90.00
_cell.angle_beta   90.00
_cell.angle_gamma   90.00
#
_symmetry.space_group_name_H-M   'P 1'
#
loop_
_entity.id
_entity.type
_entity.pdbx_description
1 polymer ?
#
loop_
_entity_poly.entity_id
_entity_poly.type
_entity_poly.pdbx_seq_one_letter_code
_entity_poly.pdbx_strand_id
1 'polypeptide(L)'
;MTFLCRHGSSLSFNRIITLTTRTQPLQRHLPKVAVTHLRHKTIKAPPDNEEIDLNKPFKFSTSRAATWKARQTFGGPKTEKEDQLWYQPFVVLLSLGVFLVYFCILRDENELDSKLNMTLYDHIEGLEEKQLELSLDYSSDPAAIKQRLEELRAAKEAGSDSQSHKDN
;
A
#
# COMPACT_ATOMS: atom_id res chain seq x y z
N MET A 1 62.74 -20.41 15.47
CA MET A 1 63.76 -19.68 14.66
C MET A 1 63.17 -19.57 13.26
N THR A 2 62.82 -18.43 12.69
CA THR A 2 63.21 -17.04 12.87
C THR A 2 62.05 -16.15 12.41
N PHE A 3 61.82 -15.08 13.17
CA PHE A 3 61.00 -13.93 12.82
C PHE A 3 61.48 -13.29 11.51
N LEU A 4 60.53 -12.82 10.69
CA LEU A 4 60.75 -11.65 9.83
C LEU A 4 59.45 -10.87 9.72
N CYS A 5 59.34 -9.92 10.64
CA CYS A 5 58.44 -8.79 10.62
C CYS A 5 58.95 -7.79 9.55
N ARG A 6 58.10 -7.30 8.66
CA ARG A 6 58.36 -6.04 7.95
C ARG A 6 57.10 -5.18 7.88
N HIS A 7 57.24 -4.06 8.57
CA HIS A 7 56.41 -2.87 8.63
C HIS A 7 56.00 -2.31 7.25
N GLY A 8 54.86 -1.61 7.25
CA GLY A 8 54.86 -0.20 6.83
C GLY A 8 54.28 0.12 5.44
N SER A 9 52.98 0.44 5.44
CA SER A 9 52.39 1.65 4.83
C SER A 9 53.05 2.30 3.60
N SER A 10 52.31 2.36 2.49
CA SER A 10 52.17 3.61 1.72
C SER A 10 50.94 3.53 0.82
N LEU A 11 50.01 4.46 1.04
CA LEU A 11 48.96 4.82 0.10
C LEU A 11 49.61 5.36 -1.18
N SER A 12 49.19 4.85 -2.32
CA SER A 12 49.31 5.56 -3.60
C SER A 12 48.02 5.36 -4.37
N PHE A 13 47.14 6.35 -4.18
CA PHE A 13 46.06 6.72 -5.07
C PHE A 13 46.58 6.81 -6.50
N ASN A 14 46.02 6.02 -7.42
CA ASN A 14 45.81 6.37 -8.83
C ASN A 14 45.13 5.18 -9.54
N ARG A 15 43.82 5.06 -9.35
CA ARG A 15 42.97 4.37 -10.32
C ARG A 15 41.81 5.29 -10.65
N ILE A 16 41.97 5.96 -11.79
CA ILE A 16 40.93 6.65 -12.54
C ILE A 16 39.85 5.60 -12.83
N ILE A 17 38.75 5.63 -12.09
CA ILE A 17 37.58 4.79 -12.35
C ILE A 17 36.80 5.49 -13.47
N THR A 18 37.00 5.02 -14.70
CA THR A 18 36.19 5.38 -15.85
C THR A 18 34.74 5.01 -15.57
N LEU A 19 33.86 6.00 -15.41
CA LEU A 19 32.42 5.82 -15.31
C LEU A 19 31.87 5.38 -16.67
N THR A 20 31.84 4.08 -16.92
CA THR A 20 31.05 3.52 -18.01
C THR A 20 29.60 3.50 -17.56
N THR A 21 28.78 4.41 -18.07
CA THR A 21 27.33 4.38 -17.92
C THR A 21 26.78 3.19 -18.70
N ARG A 22 26.70 2.03 -18.04
CA ARG A 22 26.03 0.84 -18.57
C ARG A 22 24.52 1.08 -18.45
N THR A 23 23.93 1.66 -19.48
CA THR A 23 22.47 1.67 -19.68
C THR A 23 22.01 0.22 -19.79
N GLN A 24 21.37 -0.30 -18.74
CA GLN A 24 20.69 -1.59 -18.83
C GLN A 24 19.42 -1.38 -19.66
N PRO A 25 19.16 -2.17 -20.71
CA PRO A 25 17.85 -2.17 -21.34
C PRO A 25 16.83 -2.68 -20.32
N LEU A 26 15.73 -1.95 -20.15
CA LEU A 26 14.55 -2.37 -19.39
C LEU A 26 14.12 -3.76 -19.86
N GLN A 27 14.51 -4.81 -19.13
CA GLN A 27 13.91 -6.12 -19.28
C GLN A 27 12.48 -5.99 -18.75
N ARG A 28 11.54 -5.84 -19.69
CA ARG A 28 10.12 -6.03 -19.45
C ARG A 28 9.93 -7.46 -18.96
N HIS A 29 9.96 -7.65 -17.65
CA HIS A 29 9.45 -8.86 -17.03
C HIS A 29 7.95 -8.91 -17.27
N LEU A 30 7.57 -9.53 -18.38
CA LEU A 30 6.20 -9.96 -18.61
C LEU A 30 5.80 -10.83 -17.40
N PRO A 31 4.60 -10.63 -16.83
CA PRO A 31 4.12 -11.54 -15.80
C PRO A 31 4.14 -12.95 -16.39
N LYS A 32 4.83 -13.88 -15.72
CA LYS A 32 4.71 -15.31 -16.04
C LYS A 32 3.25 -15.68 -15.79
N VAL A 33 2.44 -15.63 -16.84
CA VAL A 33 1.08 -16.16 -16.81
C VAL A 33 1.27 -17.64 -16.50
N ALA A 34 0.86 -18.05 -15.30
CA ALA A 34 0.83 -19.45 -14.93
C ALA A 34 -0.20 -20.13 -15.82
N VAL A 35 0.25 -20.69 -16.94
CA VAL A 35 -0.57 -21.52 -17.81
C VAL A 35 -0.87 -22.77 -17.00
N THR A 36 -2.02 -22.79 -16.33
CA THR A 36 -2.51 -24.01 -15.71
C THR A 36 -2.78 -25.00 -16.83
N HIS A 37 -1.85 -25.91 -17.06
CA HIS A 37 -2.06 -27.03 -17.98
C HIS A 37 -3.22 -27.85 -17.43
N LEU A 38 -4.41 -27.66 -18.01
CA LEU A 38 -5.54 -28.55 -17.81
C LEU A 38 -5.12 -29.91 -18.38
N ARG A 39 -4.62 -30.79 -17.49
CA ARG A 39 -4.31 -32.17 -17.83
C ARG A 39 -5.63 -32.87 -18.13
N HIS A 40 -6.03 -32.84 -19.39
CA HIS A 40 -7.22 -33.54 -19.86
C HIS A 40 -6.96 -35.04 -19.71
N LYS A 41 -7.46 -35.62 -18.61
CA LYS A 41 -7.48 -37.07 -18.43
C LYS A 41 -8.36 -37.64 -19.55
N THR A 42 -7.74 -38.23 -20.57
CA THR A 42 -8.41 -38.97 -21.63
C THR A 42 -8.98 -40.26 -21.03
N ILE A 43 -10.15 -40.14 -20.40
CA ILE A 43 -11.02 -41.29 -20.14
C ILE A 43 -11.75 -41.55 -21.45
N LYS A 44 -11.69 -42.81 -21.92
CA LYS A 44 -12.36 -43.34 -23.11
C LYS A 44 -13.74 -42.69 -23.27
N ALA A 45 -13.99 -42.09 -24.43
CA ALA A 45 -15.34 -41.67 -24.80
C ALA A 45 -16.27 -42.89 -24.67
N PRO A 46 -17.50 -42.73 -24.15
CA PRO A 46 -18.50 -43.78 -24.28
C PRO A 46 -18.67 -44.08 -25.78
N PRO A 47 -18.89 -45.35 -26.15
CA PRO A 47 -19.03 -45.74 -27.54
C PRO A 47 -20.15 -44.90 -28.18
N ASP A 48 -19.81 -44.32 -29.31
CA ASP A 48 -20.56 -43.49 -30.25
C ASP A 48 -21.78 -44.20 -30.89
N ASN A 49 -22.22 -45.32 -30.33
CA ASN A 49 -23.29 -46.19 -30.84
C ASN A 49 -24.56 -46.20 -29.98
N GLU A 50 -24.74 -45.25 -29.06
CA GLU A 50 -26.00 -45.06 -28.36
C GLU A 50 -26.82 -43.98 -29.09
N GLU A 51 -27.70 -44.42 -29.99
CA GLU A 51 -28.68 -43.58 -30.66
C GLU A 51 -29.51 -42.83 -29.61
N ILE A 52 -29.40 -41.50 -29.58
CA ILE A 52 -30.04 -40.66 -28.56
C ILE A 52 -31.55 -40.71 -28.77
N ASP A 53 -32.25 -41.48 -27.94
CA ASP A 53 -33.72 -41.57 -27.96
C ASP A 53 -34.34 -40.22 -27.56
N LEU A 54 -34.80 -39.46 -28.56
CA LEU A 54 -35.41 -38.14 -28.40
C LEU A 54 -36.78 -38.19 -27.69
N ASN A 55 -37.38 -39.38 -27.52
CA ASN A 55 -38.67 -39.54 -26.84
C ASN A 55 -38.54 -39.66 -25.32
N LYS A 56 -37.32 -39.65 -24.77
CA LYS A 56 -37.08 -39.74 -23.32
C LYS A 56 -36.27 -38.55 -22.81
N PRO A 57 -36.48 -38.13 -21.54
CA PRO A 57 -35.70 -37.06 -20.94
C PRO A 57 -34.22 -37.46 -20.87
N PHE A 58 -33.35 -36.58 -21.39
CA PHE A 58 -31.91 -36.81 -21.44
C PHE A 58 -31.29 -36.82 -20.04
N LYS A 59 -30.52 -37.86 -19.72
CA LYS A 59 -29.93 -38.06 -18.39
C LYS A 59 -28.57 -37.38 -18.27
N PHE A 60 -28.53 -36.20 -17.66
CA PHE A 60 -27.28 -35.44 -17.47
C PHE A 60 -26.36 -35.96 -16.34
N SER A 61 -26.85 -36.83 -15.46
CA SER A 61 -26.08 -37.34 -14.31
C SER A 61 -24.93 -38.27 -14.70
N THR A 62 -24.93 -38.81 -15.92
CA THR A 62 -23.84 -39.61 -16.50
C THR A 62 -22.84 -38.77 -17.29
N SER A 63 -23.09 -37.47 -17.45
CA SER A 63 -22.25 -36.59 -18.25
C SER A 63 -20.91 -36.27 -17.57
N ARG A 64 -19.92 -35.89 -18.38
CA ARG A 64 -18.60 -35.42 -17.90
C ARG A 64 -18.72 -34.22 -16.96
N ALA A 65 -19.71 -33.37 -17.18
CA ALA A 65 -19.98 -32.20 -16.35
C ALA A 65 -20.46 -32.60 -14.95
N ALA A 66 -21.16 -33.72 -14.78
CA ALA A 66 -21.63 -34.19 -13.48
C ALA A 66 -20.50 -34.59 -12.52
N THR A 67 -19.32 -34.94 -13.04
CA THR A 67 -18.13 -35.26 -12.22
C THR A 67 -17.42 -33.99 -11.69
N TRP A 68 -17.72 -32.83 -12.26
CA TRP A 68 -17.09 -31.57 -11.87
C TRP A 68 -17.62 -31.09 -10.50
N LYS A 69 -16.76 -31.09 -9.48
CA LYS A 69 -17.15 -30.65 -8.13
C LYS A 69 -17.18 -29.13 -8.07
N ALA A 70 -18.14 -28.54 -7.35
CA ALA A 70 -18.24 -27.09 -7.13
C ALA A 70 -16.93 -26.47 -6.61
N ARG A 71 -16.19 -27.19 -5.76
CA ARG A 71 -14.85 -26.81 -5.26
C ARG A 71 -13.81 -26.58 -6.38
N GLN A 72 -14.03 -27.09 -7.57
CA GLN A 72 -13.11 -26.93 -8.71
C GLN A 72 -13.38 -25.66 -9.53
N THR A 73 -14.60 -25.09 -9.47
CA THR A 73 -14.93 -23.77 -10.07
C THR A 73 -14.80 -22.66 -9.06
N PHE A 74 -15.36 -22.86 -7.87
CA PHE A 74 -15.45 -21.83 -6.82
C PHE A 74 -14.28 -21.85 -5.85
N GLY A 75 -13.52 -22.95 -5.80
CA GLY A 75 -12.23 -22.92 -5.14
C GLY A 75 -11.27 -22.18 -6.04
N GLY A 76 -10.62 -21.12 -5.52
CA GLY A 76 -9.45 -20.54 -6.15
C GLY A 76 -8.41 -21.61 -6.52
N PRO A 77 -7.37 -21.25 -7.30
CA PRO A 77 -6.39 -22.21 -7.77
C PRO A 77 -5.98 -23.16 -6.63
N LYS A 78 -6.21 -24.47 -6.82
CA LYS A 78 -6.10 -25.52 -5.78
C LYS A 78 -4.74 -25.54 -5.05
N THR A 79 -3.79 -24.87 -5.67
CA THR A 79 -2.48 -24.35 -5.25
C THR A 79 -2.45 -23.55 -3.95
N GLU A 80 -3.52 -22.88 -3.47
CA GLU A 80 -3.35 -22.01 -2.29
C GLU A 80 -3.06 -22.74 -0.96
N LYS A 81 -3.36 -24.05 -0.86
CA LYS A 81 -2.94 -24.86 0.31
C LYS A 81 -1.72 -25.73 0.05
N GLU A 82 -1.43 -26.09 -1.20
CA GLU A 82 -0.35 -27.05 -1.51
C GLU A 82 0.89 -26.39 -2.14
N ASP A 83 0.75 -25.23 -2.79
CA ASP A 83 1.84 -24.51 -3.44
C ASP A 83 2.15 -23.14 -2.78
N GLN A 84 1.35 -22.69 -1.80
CA GLN A 84 1.63 -21.47 -1.05
C GLN A 84 2.75 -21.74 -0.04
N LEU A 85 3.91 -21.15 -0.27
CA LEU A 85 5.05 -21.25 0.64
C LEU A 85 4.71 -20.55 1.96
N TRP A 86 4.88 -21.26 3.08
CA TRP A 86 4.54 -20.77 4.42
C TRP A 86 5.29 -19.48 4.81
N TYR A 87 6.44 -19.19 4.19
CA TYR A 87 7.24 -18.00 4.44
C TYR A 87 6.83 -16.77 3.59
N GLN A 88 5.98 -16.95 2.57
CA GLN A 88 5.51 -15.87 1.70
C GLN A 88 4.89 -14.68 2.45
N PRO A 89 3.95 -14.86 3.40
CA PRO A 89 3.39 -13.73 4.13
C PRO A 89 4.46 -13.03 4.99
N PHE A 90 5.38 -13.79 5.60
CA PHE A 90 6.40 -13.23 6.48
C PHE A 90 7.40 -12.35 5.73
N VAL A 91 7.80 -12.71 4.51
CA VAL A 91 8.71 -11.88 3.69
C VAL A 91 8.04 -10.57 3.29
N VAL A 92 6.74 -10.61 2.96
CA VAL A 92 5.96 -9.41 2.63
C VAL A 92 5.79 -8.52 3.86
N LEU A 93 5.44 -9.11 5.01
CA LEU A 93 5.32 -8.38 6.27
C LEU A 93 6.65 -7.79 6.70
N LEU A 94 7.76 -8.50 6.50
CA LEU A 94 9.09 -8.03 6.84
C LEU A 94 9.52 -6.86 5.96
N SER A 95 9.27 -6.90 4.65
CA SER A 95 9.61 -5.78 3.76
C SER A 95 8.77 -4.54 4.09
N LEU A 96 7.46 -4.69 4.28
CA LEU A 96 6.59 -3.61 4.76
C LEU A 96 7.04 -3.09 6.14
N GLY A 97 7.40 -3.99 7.07
CA GLY A 97 7.87 -3.63 8.40
C GLY A 97 9.18 -2.84 8.37
N VAL A 98 10.15 -3.24 7.56
CA VAL A 98 11.41 -2.50 7.37
C VAL A 98 11.14 -1.13 6.76
N PHE A 99 10.24 -1.03 5.77
CA PHE A 99 9.83 0.27 5.23
C PHE A 99 9.17 1.14 6.31
N LEU A 100 8.24 0.59 7.09
CA LEU A 100 7.56 1.31 8.18
C LEU A 100 8.55 1.80 9.24
N VAL A 101 9.47 0.96 9.69
CA VAL A 101 10.50 1.35 10.66
C VAL A 101 11.39 2.47 10.09
N TYR A 102 11.77 2.38 8.81
CA TYR A 102 12.52 3.43 8.13
C TYR A 102 11.74 4.75 8.07
N PHE A 103 10.45 4.72 7.72
CA PHE A 103 9.63 5.93 7.59
C PHE A 103 9.18 6.54 8.92
N CYS A 104 8.92 5.71 9.94
CA CYS A 104 8.36 6.16 11.21
C CYS A 104 9.43 6.53 12.24
N ILE A 105 10.62 5.91 12.20
CA ILE A 105 11.62 6.07 13.27
C ILE A 105 12.95 6.61 12.74
N LEU A 106 13.44 6.06 11.62
CA LEU A 106 14.82 6.34 11.17
C LEU A 106 14.95 7.55 10.24
N ARG A 107 13.85 7.96 9.61
CA ARG A 107 13.78 9.21 8.86
C ARG A 107 13.58 10.34 9.88
N ASP A 108 14.42 11.37 9.81
CA ASP A 108 14.30 12.58 10.65
C ASP A 108 12.84 13.04 10.74
N GLU A 109 12.45 13.52 11.93
CA GLU A 109 11.07 13.92 12.26
C GLU A 109 10.41 14.64 11.09
N ASN A 110 9.43 13.96 10.50
CA ASN A 110 8.73 14.51 9.36
C ASN A 110 7.93 15.72 9.87
N GLU A 111 8.06 16.87 9.21
CA GLU A 111 7.31 18.11 9.52
C GLU A 111 5.79 17.87 9.69
N LEU A 112 5.28 16.81 9.04
CA LEU A 112 3.89 16.36 9.13
C LEU A 112 3.52 15.81 10.52
N ASP A 113 4.45 15.19 11.24
CA ASP A 113 4.24 14.75 12.62
C ASP A 113 4.14 15.95 13.57
N SER A 114 5.01 16.96 13.41
CA SER A 114 4.91 18.21 14.16
C SER A 114 3.61 18.96 13.86
N LYS A 115 3.18 18.98 12.59
CA LYS A 115 1.90 19.59 12.17
C LYS A 115 0.67 18.84 12.67
N LEU A 116 0.77 17.54 12.94
CA LEU A 116 -0.33 16.74 13.48
C LEU A 116 -0.50 16.92 15.00
N ASN A 117 0.57 17.31 15.70
CA ASN A 117 0.53 17.67 17.12
C ASN A 117 -0.09 19.07 17.37
N MET A 118 -0.29 19.89 16.33
CA MET A 118 -0.99 21.17 16.44
C MET A 118 -2.50 20.95 16.58
N THR A 119 -3.18 21.83 17.31
CA THR A 119 -4.64 21.72 17.43
C THR A 119 -5.28 22.05 16.08
N LEU A 120 -6.41 21.41 15.77
CA LEU A 120 -7.12 21.60 14.50
C LEU A 120 -7.57 23.05 14.29
N TYR A 121 -7.75 23.78 15.39
CA TYR A 121 -8.06 25.20 15.43
C TYR A 121 -6.86 26.08 15.03
N ASP A 122 -5.63 25.65 15.34
CA ASP A 122 -4.41 26.35 14.92
C ASP A 122 -4.07 26.10 13.44
N HIS A 123 -4.49 24.96 12.89
CA HIS A 123 -4.18 24.58 11.50
C HIS A 123 -5.09 25.30 10.49
N ILE A 124 -6.37 25.51 10.82
CA ILE A 124 -7.36 26.08 9.91
C ILE A 124 -7.84 27.41 10.49
N GLU A 125 -7.31 28.50 9.94
CA GLU A 125 -7.72 29.86 10.30
C GLU A 125 -9.24 30.05 10.14
N GLY A 126 -9.91 30.50 11.21
CA GLY A 126 -11.35 30.79 11.20
C GLY A 126 -12.28 29.59 11.41
N LEU A 127 -11.76 28.38 11.65
CA LEU A 127 -12.59 27.21 11.94
C LEU A 127 -13.33 27.36 13.28
N GLU A 128 -12.65 27.88 14.31
CA GLU A 128 -13.26 28.20 15.61
C GLU A 128 -14.40 29.22 15.43
N GLU A 129 -14.16 30.31 14.69
CA GLU A 129 -15.18 31.35 14.42
C GLU A 129 -16.44 30.74 13.77
N LYS A 130 -16.27 29.89 12.75
CA LYS A 130 -17.38 29.26 12.03
C LYS A 130 -18.14 28.26 12.89
N GLN A 131 -17.44 27.50 13.72
CA GLN A 131 -18.07 26.57 14.65
C GLN A 131 -18.85 27.33 15.75
N LEU A 132 -18.32 28.46 16.24
CA LEU A 132 -19.04 29.33 17.18
C LEU A 132 -20.27 29.98 16.54
N GLU A 133 -20.18 30.48 15.30
CA GLU A 133 -21.32 31.07 14.58
C GLU A 133 -22.47 30.06 14.42
N LEU A 134 -22.15 28.82 14.06
CA LEU A 134 -23.15 27.76 14.00
C LEU A 134 -23.71 27.43 15.39
N SER A 135 -22.87 27.34 16.42
CA SER A 135 -23.34 27.08 17.79
C SER A 135 -24.23 28.20 18.32
N LEU A 136 -24.01 29.45 17.88
CA LEU A 136 -24.81 30.61 18.25
C LEU A 136 -26.24 30.53 17.72
N ASP A 137 -26.40 30.00 16.51
CA ASP A 137 -27.70 29.88 15.83
C ASP A 137 -28.62 28.85 16.53
N TYR A 138 -28.02 27.87 17.21
CA TYR A 138 -28.74 26.79 17.89
C TYR A 138 -28.67 26.83 19.42
N SER A 139 -27.91 27.76 20.01
CA SER A 139 -27.80 27.87 21.47
C SER A 139 -28.97 28.66 22.06
N SER A 140 -29.50 28.18 23.19
CA SER A 140 -30.48 28.93 23.98
C SER A 140 -29.84 30.08 24.78
N ASP A 141 -28.56 29.94 25.14
CA ASP A 141 -27.80 30.92 25.94
C ASP A 141 -26.58 31.43 25.15
N PRO A 142 -26.69 32.57 24.45
CA PRO A 142 -25.65 33.01 23.53
C PRO A 142 -24.52 33.84 24.17
N ALA A 143 -24.62 34.18 25.46
CA ALA A 143 -23.76 35.20 26.08
C ALA A 143 -22.27 34.84 26.05
N ALA A 144 -21.91 33.61 26.46
CA ALA A 144 -20.51 33.16 26.49
C ALA A 144 -19.93 33.00 25.07
N ILE A 145 -20.75 32.57 24.11
CA ILE A 145 -20.35 32.36 22.70
C ILE A 145 -20.06 33.72 22.04
N LYS A 146 -20.91 34.73 22.28
CA LYS A 146 -20.72 36.09 21.75
C LYS A 146 -19.44 36.73 22.26
N GLN A 147 -19.17 36.60 23.56
CA GLN A 147 -17.95 37.13 24.18
C GLN A 147 -16.69 36.52 23.54
N ARG A 148 -16.67 35.19 23.37
CA ARG A 148 -15.54 34.51 22.74
C ARG A 148 -15.36 34.88 21.26
N LEU A 149 -16.46 35.06 20.53
CA LEU A 149 -16.44 35.50 19.13
C LEU A 149 -15.84 36.90 18.98
N GLU A 150 -16.14 37.80 19.92
CA GLU A 150 -15.61 39.16 19.94
C GLU A 150 -14.10 39.18 20.25
N GLU A 151 -13.63 38.34 21.18
CA GLU A 151 -12.21 38.15 21.46
C GLU A 151 -11.43 37.69 20.21
N LEU A 152 -11.97 36.72 19.47
CA LEU A 152 -11.34 36.21 18.25
C LEU A 152 -11.28 37.26 17.13
N ARG A 153 -12.37 38.03 16.95
CA ARG A 153 -12.41 39.13 15.96
C ARG A 153 -11.42 40.24 16.30
N ALA A 154 -11.31 40.63 17.57
CA ALA A 154 -10.33 41.62 18.02
C ALA A 154 -8.88 41.11 17.85
N ALA A 155 -8.62 39.82 18.12
CA ALA A 155 -7.31 39.22 17.90
C ALA A 155 -6.92 39.18 16.40
N LYS A 156 -7.89 38.97 15.51
CA LYS A 156 -7.70 38.99 14.05
C LYS A 156 -7.34 40.38 13.53
N GLU A 157 -8.02 41.41 14.04
CA GLU A 157 -7.74 42.82 13.70
C GLU A 157 -6.33 43.23 14.15
N ALA A 158 -5.90 42.83 15.36
CA ALA A 158 -4.55 43.07 15.85
C ALA A 158 -3.46 42.29 15.07
N GLY A 159 -3.79 41.09 14.56
CA GLY A 159 -2.88 40.27 13.76
C GLY A 159 -2.63 40.85 12.36
N SER A 160 -3.67 41.38 11.70
CA SER A 160 -3.56 41.94 10.34
C SER A 160 -2.60 43.13 10.22
N ASP A 161 -2.41 43.90 11.29
CA ASP A 161 -1.49 45.05 11.29
C ASP A 161 -0.02 44.62 11.22
N SER A 162 0.32 43.45 11.78
CA SER A 162 1.70 42.96 11.88
C SER A 162 2.21 42.22 10.63
N GLN A 163 1.31 41.79 9.74
CA GLN A 163 1.66 41.10 8.49
C GLN A 163 2.05 42.08 7.36
N SER A 164 1.63 43.34 7.43
CA SER A 164 1.92 44.35 6.39
C SER A 164 3.37 44.89 6.39
N HIS A 165 4.16 44.61 7.43
CA HIS A 165 5.50 45.19 7.61
C HIS A 165 6.67 44.27 7.23
N LYS A 166 6.43 42.99 6.89
CA LYS A 166 7.49 42.03 6.54
C LYS A 166 7.70 41.81 5.04
N ASP A 167 6.87 42.44 4.19
CA ASP A 167 6.89 42.24 2.73
C ASP A 167 7.53 43.42 1.95
N ASN A 168 8.38 44.24 2.59
CA ASN A 168 9.25 45.23 1.92
C ASN A 168 10.74 44.94 2.17
#